data_AF-A0A9K3PWJ4-F1
#
_entry.id   AF-A0A9K3PWJ4-F1
#
_cell.length_a   1.000
_cell.length_b   1.000
_cell.length_c   1.000
_cell.angle_alpha   90.00
_cell.angle_beta   90.00
_cell.angle_gamma   90.00
#
_symmetry.space_group_name_H-M   'P 1'
#
loop_
_entity.id
_entity.type
_entity.pdbx_description
1 polymer ?
#
loop_
_entity_poly.entity_id
_entity_poly.type
_entity_poly.pdbx_seq_one_letter_code
_entity_poly.pdbx_strand_id
1 'polypeptide(L)'
;MTPSISNNKKGDNLASKNDPTTRDNSLFSLSSIFWSKKSYQHVASEFHPYHKHDLNVLLHVFTTGIGVWGAIQLALTLDCPEGVYVYAAVIALTTPFVTAVLHTAFVYGCLQVPITALATALGSVIVGTPLNDPMKLCFAVIATGYGLQDLAHWLCAEQTMMSSYISTNPAMLLIHTLWLMPLVIDSIILRHFFIPKLLVSRNRNVICQVASRKAVEDLRNWINQEVPAKPETTHLWPHDHKGTDGPVTSLEKDAAIMAGFRKIFAPHHFDIMPVVPMNEIYVTAVGKIQAITSDAVFYTPHFDGPYWWLPGASLYRVLVGVTPNSMVRTRFNMQHDSQDKVVDMYDVLGFDYNRELHWIDHVPGQTNKERRSLIKLHFVVYPKGWHRYGKLCAHLNTTYNTWARGNFLKTLRPKNLYESSLAWWIWLTTWSNAMFELYIGWTNMVYIAASYALGPTPFLILTSFRHYFIYMATFAYRNPPVAHGNLMRDAKLFKTIALMHLSKHLLPLVQLPQDIPGVALAVVGFSITILATMQLGMVRTYFGSELGFVKPEWISGFPYNTIPHPMIVGQLFAYSSILLWFKDRMPLESVALVCGHMACYMTHMVQEMMTSSY
;
A
#
# COMPACT_ATOMS: atom_id res chain seq x y z
N MET A 1 -31.04 32.91 -50.07
CA MET A 1 -29.91 33.72 -49.56
C MET A 1 -29.56 33.20 -48.18
N THR A 2 -28.40 32.58 -48.09
CA THR A 2 -27.76 31.92 -46.95
C THR A 2 -27.25 32.91 -45.90
N PRO A 3 -27.11 32.49 -44.63
CA PRO A 3 -25.76 32.36 -44.06
C PRO A 3 -25.61 31.08 -43.20
N SER A 4 -24.83 30.10 -43.67
CA SER A 4 -23.48 29.75 -43.19
C SER A 4 -23.38 29.31 -41.72
N ILE A 5 -23.53 28.00 -41.51
CA ILE A 5 -23.15 27.27 -40.30
C ILE A 5 -21.64 26.99 -40.38
N SER A 6 -20.84 27.56 -39.47
CA SER A 6 -19.42 27.21 -39.33
C SER A 6 -19.25 26.12 -38.26
N ASN A 7 -19.03 24.89 -38.73
CA ASN A 7 -18.50 23.79 -37.94
C ASN A 7 -17.04 24.09 -37.57
N ASN A 8 -16.71 24.08 -36.28
CA ASN A 8 -15.32 24.02 -35.83
C ASN A 8 -15.13 22.79 -34.93
N LYS A 9 -14.86 21.64 -35.58
CA LYS A 9 -14.31 20.46 -34.93
C LYS A 9 -12.81 20.70 -34.70
N LYS A 10 -12.41 21.01 -33.47
CA LYS A 10 -11.02 20.80 -33.03
C LYS A 10 -10.86 19.31 -32.73
N GLY A 11 -10.21 18.60 -33.64
CA GLY A 11 -9.64 17.28 -33.39
C GLY A 11 -8.31 17.45 -32.66
N ASP A 12 -8.22 16.93 -31.45
CA ASP A 12 -6.97 16.81 -30.71
C ASP A 12 -6.15 15.68 -31.31
N ASN A 13 -5.22 16.05 -32.20
CA ASN A 13 -4.13 15.20 -32.65
C ASN A 13 -3.04 15.13 -31.55
N LEU A 14 -3.18 14.18 -30.63
CA LEU A 14 -2.13 13.74 -29.71
C LEU A 14 -1.37 12.56 -30.32
N ALA A 15 -0.56 12.82 -31.35
CA ALA A 15 0.47 11.90 -31.84
C ALA A 15 1.43 12.63 -32.79
N SER A 16 2.63 13.00 -32.30
CA SER A 16 3.83 13.45 -33.05
C SER A 16 4.60 14.41 -32.13
N LYS A 17 5.86 14.27 -31.72
CA LYS A 17 7.02 13.49 -32.16
C LYS A 17 8.01 13.51 -30.98
N ASN A 18 8.54 12.36 -30.58
CA ASN A 18 9.76 12.32 -29.75
C ASN A 18 10.96 12.56 -30.68
N ASP A 19 11.45 13.78 -30.70
CA ASP A 19 12.80 14.09 -31.17
C ASP A 19 13.76 13.91 -29.98
N PRO A 20 14.71 12.97 -30.01
CA PRO A 20 15.61 12.69 -28.88
C PRO A 20 16.72 13.72 -28.70
N THR A 21 16.77 14.79 -29.51
CA THR A 21 17.90 15.74 -29.52
C THR A 21 17.68 17.07 -28.79
N THR A 22 16.44 17.43 -28.43
CA THR A 22 16.18 18.56 -27.52
C THR A 22 16.10 18.05 -26.09
N ARG A 23 17.26 17.81 -25.45
CA ARG A 23 17.29 17.67 -23.99
C ARG A 23 16.84 19.00 -23.38
N ASP A 24 15.69 18.98 -22.74
CA ASP A 24 15.14 20.13 -22.05
C ASP A 24 16.08 20.50 -20.89
N ASN A 25 16.96 21.48 -21.12
CA ASN A 25 17.91 21.99 -20.12
C ASN A 25 17.21 22.45 -18.82
N SER A 26 15.88 22.62 -18.83
CA SER A 26 15.09 22.91 -17.64
C SER A 26 15.13 21.78 -16.60
N LEU A 27 15.34 20.51 -17.03
CA LEU A 27 15.28 19.33 -16.19
C LEU A 27 16.40 19.26 -15.14
N PHE A 28 17.54 19.93 -15.33
CA PHE A 28 18.64 19.97 -14.35
C PHE A 28 18.93 21.38 -13.83
N SER A 29 17.95 22.29 -13.93
CA SER A 29 18.03 23.60 -13.26
C SER A 29 18.05 23.46 -11.73
N LEU A 30 18.58 24.45 -11.00
CA LEU A 30 18.57 24.46 -9.52
C LEU A 30 17.14 24.29 -8.96
N SER A 31 16.15 24.94 -9.59
CA SER A 31 14.74 24.78 -9.21
C SER A 31 14.21 23.37 -9.48
N SER A 32 14.68 22.69 -10.53
CA SER A 32 14.32 21.30 -10.82
C SER A 32 14.92 20.32 -9.81
N ILE A 33 16.17 20.56 -9.42
CA ILE A 33 16.92 19.70 -8.48
C ILE A 33 16.42 19.89 -7.04
N PHE A 34 16.38 21.14 -6.58
CA PHE A 34 16.16 21.44 -5.16
C PHE A 34 14.70 21.70 -4.81
N TRP A 35 13.91 22.35 -5.67
CA TRP A 35 12.53 22.71 -5.34
C TRP A 35 11.51 21.70 -5.84
N SER A 36 11.34 21.58 -7.15
CA SER A 36 10.32 20.70 -7.71
C SER A 36 10.70 19.21 -7.70
N LYS A 37 11.96 18.88 -7.41
CA LYS A 37 12.54 17.52 -7.45
C LYS A 37 12.35 16.80 -8.80
N LYS A 38 12.04 17.54 -9.87
CA LYS A 38 11.78 17.00 -11.21
C LYS A 38 12.99 16.25 -11.78
N SER A 39 14.22 16.70 -11.47
CA SER A 39 15.45 16.00 -11.89
C SER A 39 15.52 14.59 -11.31
N TYR A 40 15.29 14.46 -9.99
CA TYR A 40 15.29 13.17 -9.33
C TYR A 40 14.17 12.28 -9.86
N GLN A 41 12.95 12.82 -9.99
CA GLN A 41 11.81 12.07 -10.54
C GLN A 41 12.06 11.56 -11.96
N HIS A 42 12.71 12.37 -12.79
CA HIS A 42 13.09 11.98 -14.14
C HIS A 42 14.09 10.80 -14.10
N VAL A 43 15.17 10.91 -13.33
CA VAL A 43 16.14 9.80 -13.19
C VAL A 43 15.50 8.56 -12.58
N ALA A 44 14.61 8.71 -11.60
CA ALA A 44 13.85 7.61 -11.03
C ALA A 44 12.95 6.92 -12.06
N SER A 45 12.30 7.69 -12.94
CA SER A 45 11.49 7.16 -14.03
C SER A 45 12.31 6.37 -15.06
N GLU A 46 13.59 6.71 -15.24
CA GLU A 46 14.53 5.97 -16.09
C GLU A 46 15.15 4.77 -15.36
N PHE A 47 15.30 4.83 -14.04
CA PHE A 47 15.86 3.76 -13.20
C PHE A 47 14.91 2.57 -13.03
N HIS A 48 13.61 2.84 -12.75
CA HIS A 48 12.62 1.80 -12.46
C HIS A 48 12.48 0.73 -13.57
N PRO A 49 12.56 1.06 -14.88
CA PRO A 49 12.56 0.07 -15.95
C PRO A 49 13.71 -0.94 -15.96
N TYR A 50 14.84 -0.65 -15.29
CA TYR A 50 15.99 -1.57 -15.16
C TYR A 50 15.97 -2.39 -13.87
N HIS A 51 15.10 -2.00 -12.94
CA HIS A 51 14.95 -2.65 -11.65
C HIS A 51 13.56 -3.20 -11.52
N LYS A 52 13.03 -3.83 -12.58
CA LYS A 52 11.64 -4.27 -12.58
C LYS A 52 11.49 -5.41 -11.61
N HIS A 53 12.46 -6.31 -11.40
CA HIS A 53 12.38 -7.51 -10.58
C HIS A 53 12.50 -7.20 -9.08
N ASP A 54 11.58 -7.69 -8.24
CA ASP A 54 11.50 -7.30 -6.83
C ASP A 54 12.68 -7.88 -6.04
N LEU A 55 13.08 -9.12 -6.37
CA LEU A 55 14.33 -9.70 -5.86
C LEU A 55 15.54 -8.87 -6.28
N ASN A 56 15.56 -8.31 -7.50
CA ASN A 56 16.68 -7.48 -7.94
C ASN A 56 16.76 -6.24 -7.06
N VAL A 57 15.63 -5.57 -6.80
CA VAL A 57 15.57 -4.42 -5.90
C VAL A 57 15.99 -4.80 -4.48
N LEU A 58 15.49 -5.92 -3.94
CA LEU A 58 15.88 -6.39 -2.61
C LEU A 58 17.39 -6.66 -2.52
N LEU A 59 17.95 -7.35 -3.51
CA LEU A 59 19.39 -7.56 -3.60
C LEU A 59 20.12 -6.22 -3.68
N HIS A 60 19.63 -5.27 -4.46
CA HIS A 60 20.19 -3.92 -4.54
C HIS A 60 20.19 -3.15 -3.22
N VAL A 61 19.23 -3.39 -2.32
CA VAL A 61 19.28 -2.82 -0.95
C VAL A 61 20.57 -3.25 -0.26
N PHE A 62 20.91 -4.54 -0.36
CA PHE A 62 22.10 -5.09 0.26
C PHE A 62 23.36 -4.73 -0.51
N THR A 63 23.39 -4.90 -1.83
CA THR A 63 24.61 -4.72 -2.64
C THR A 63 25.00 -3.25 -2.76
N THR A 64 24.02 -2.36 -2.99
CA THR A 64 24.22 -0.90 -2.91
C THR A 64 24.52 -0.48 -1.48
N GLY A 65 23.80 -1.04 -0.50
CA GLY A 65 24.01 -0.73 0.91
C GLY A 65 25.44 -1.04 1.38
N ILE A 66 25.97 -2.21 1.00
CA ILE A 66 27.37 -2.61 1.26
C ILE A 66 28.34 -1.64 0.58
N GLY A 67 28.11 -1.29 -0.68
CA GLY A 67 28.96 -0.35 -1.42
C GLY A 67 29.00 1.05 -0.78
N VAL A 68 27.84 1.59 -0.43
CA VAL A 68 27.72 2.92 0.20
C VAL A 68 28.28 2.89 1.63
N TRP A 69 28.04 1.83 2.40
CA TRP A 69 28.64 1.65 3.72
C TRP A 69 30.17 1.62 3.61
N GLY A 70 30.75 0.87 2.68
CA GLY A 70 32.19 0.85 2.43
C GLY A 70 32.74 2.23 2.05
N ALA A 71 32.01 3.01 1.25
CA ALA A 71 32.40 4.38 0.89
C ALA A 71 32.34 5.35 2.09
N ILE A 72 31.31 5.24 2.94
CA ILE A 72 31.20 6.01 4.19
C ILE A 72 32.37 5.67 5.12
N GLN A 73 32.65 4.38 5.32
CA GLN A 73 33.76 3.94 6.18
C GLN A 73 35.13 4.34 5.61
N LEU A 74 35.29 4.37 4.28
CA LEU A 74 36.50 4.90 3.64
C LEU A 74 36.68 6.39 3.95
N ALA A 75 35.63 7.19 3.83
CA ALA A 75 35.68 8.62 4.17
C ALA A 75 36.06 8.85 5.63
N LEU A 76 35.51 8.05 6.55
CA LEU A 76 35.90 8.10 7.97
C LEU A 76 37.36 7.67 8.19
N THR A 77 37.85 6.65 7.47
CA THR A 77 39.24 6.19 7.56
C THR A 77 40.23 7.23 7.01
N LEU A 78 39.80 8.03 6.05
CA LEU A 78 40.54 9.17 5.49
C LEU A 78 40.36 10.47 6.30
N ASP A 79 39.75 10.41 7.48
CA ASP A 79 39.48 11.56 8.35
C ASP A 79 38.68 12.68 7.65
N CYS A 80 37.71 12.28 6.82
CA CYS A 80 36.82 13.17 6.06
C CYS A 80 35.32 12.96 6.41
N PRO A 81 34.91 13.03 7.69
CA PRO A 81 33.51 12.82 8.09
C PRO A 81 32.55 13.88 7.48
N GLU A 82 33.03 15.09 7.20
CA GLU A 82 32.25 16.15 6.56
C GLU A 82 31.74 15.73 5.19
N GLY A 83 32.51 14.93 4.45
CA GLY A 83 32.08 14.39 3.15
C GLY A 83 30.82 13.54 3.27
N VAL A 84 30.67 12.78 4.36
CA VAL A 84 29.47 11.97 4.64
C VAL A 84 28.28 12.86 4.97
N TYR A 85 28.49 13.91 5.77
CA TYR A 85 27.42 14.86 6.11
C TYR A 85 26.97 15.68 4.89
N VAL A 86 27.89 16.11 4.04
CA VAL A 86 27.58 16.78 2.77
C VAL A 86 26.80 15.84 1.85
N TYR A 87 27.22 14.57 1.73
CA TYR A 87 26.47 13.56 0.97
C TYR A 87 25.03 13.43 1.49
N ALA A 88 24.85 13.21 2.79
CA ALA A 88 23.52 13.09 3.39
C ALA A 88 22.66 14.36 3.18
N ALA A 89 23.25 15.55 3.33
CA ALA A 89 22.57 16.81 3.11
C ALA A 89 22.14 16.99 1.64
N VAL A 90 23.00 16.65 0.69
CA VAL A 90 22.67 16.68 -0.75
C VAL A 90 21.52 15.74 -1.05
N ILE A 91 21.51 14.51 -0.52
CA ILE A 91 20.39 13.59 -0.72
C ILE A 91 19.10 14.14 -0.10
N ALA A 92 19.16 14.66 1.13
CA ALA A 92 18.02 15.26 1.79
C ALA A 92 17.43 16.44 1.00
N LEU A 93 18.30 17.23 0.35
CA LEU A 93 17.92 18.38 -0.46
C LEU A 93 17.52 18.05 -1.89
N THR A 94 17.75 16.84 -2.41
CA THR A 94 17.50 16.50 -3.82
C THR A 94 16.45 15.41 -4.04
N THR A 95 16.01 14.73 -2.98
CA THR A 95 15.08 13.59 -3.07
C THR A 95 13.74 13.87 -2.37
N PRO A 96 12.69 13.07 -2.62
CA PRO A 96 11.44 13.14 -1.86
C PRO A 96 11.70 12.91 -0.37
N PHE A 97 10.93 13.59 0.49
CA PHE A 97 11.19 13.60 1.93
C PHE A 97 11.28 12.21 2.57
N VAL A 98 10.36 11.29 2.22
CA VAL A 98 10.37 9.93 2.77
C VAL A 98 11.65 9.19 2.39
N THR A 99 12.08 9.31 1.13
CA THR A 99 13.35 8.75 0.64
C THR A 99 14.54 9.37 1.37
N ALA A 100 14.54 10.70 1.55
CA ALA A 100 15.56 11.41 2.30
C ALA A 100 15.68 10.93 3.76
N VAL A 101 14.57 10.73 4.46
CA VAL A 101 14.58 10.24 5.85
C VAL A 101 15.10 8.82 5.93
N LEU A 102 14.62 7.92 5.08
CA LEU A 102 15.07 6.52 5.06
C LEU A 102 16.55 6.42 4.69
N HIS A 103 17.02 7.24 3.75
CA HIS A 103 18.43 7.33 3.41
C HIS A 103 19.27 7.88 4.56
N THR A 104 18.80 8.93 5.23
CA THR A 104 19.49 9.50 6.41
C THR A 104 19.58 8.48 7.54
N ALA A 105 18.50 7.71 7.80
CA ALA A 105 18.51 6.62 8.77
C ALA A 105 19.50 5.51 8.37
N PHE A 106 19.58 5.18 7.07
CA PHE A 106 20.55 4.24 6.54
C PHE A 106 22.00 4.75 6.73
N VAL A 107 22.30 6.01 6.39
CA VAL A 107 23.61 6.64 6.61
C VAL A 107 23.97 6.62 8.09
N TYR A 108 23.03 6.99 8.97
CA TYR A 108 23.24 6.91 10.41
C TYR A 108 23.59 5.49 10.86
N GLY A 109 22.84 4.48 10.39
CA GLY A 109 23.16 3.07 10.67
C GLY A 109 24.56 2.68 10.17
N CYS A 110 24.97 3.16 8.99
CA CYS A 110 26.32 2.96 8.47
C CYS A 110 27.40 3.57 9.36
N LEU A 111 27.14 4.71 9.99
CA LEU A 111 28.06 5.36 10.93
C LEU A 111 28.18 4.58 12.25
N GLN A 112 27.13 3.88 12.67
CA GLN A 112 27.14 3.10 13.93
C GLN A 112 27.89 1.76 13.82
N VAL A 113 28.13 1.26 12.60
CA VAL A 113 28.79 -0.03 12.37
C VAL A 113 30.17 0.20 11.75
N PRO A 114 31.24 0.26 12.56
CA PRO A 114 32.58 0.52 12.04
C PRO A 114 33.10 -0.67 11.22
N ILE A 115 33.89 -0.39 10.17
CA ILE A 115 34.47 -1.42 9.30
C ILE A 115 35.31 -2.46 10.07
N THR A 116 35.89 -2.07 11.21
CA THR A 116 36.66 -2.96 12.08
C THR A 116 35.81 -4.04 12.73
N ALA A 117 34.52 -3.80 12.97
CA ALA A 117 33.61 -4.82 13.49
C ALA A 117 33.48 -6.01 12.51
N LEU A 118 33.47 -5.72 11.20
CA LEU A 118 33.49 -6.74 10.16
C LEU A 118 34.84 -7.48 10.13
N ALA A 119 35.96 -6.76 10.27
CA ALA A 119 37.28 -7.39 10.33
C ALA A 119 37.38 -8.37 11.52
N THR A 120 36.86 -8.02 12.69
CA THR A 120 36.78 -8.92 13.85
C THR A 120 35.87 -10.12 13.59
N ALA A 121 34.71 -9.90 12.95
CA ALA A 121 33.77 -10.97 12.62
C ALA A 121 34.32 -11.94 11.56
N LEU A 122 35.09 -11.46 10.57
CA LEU A 122 35.68 -12.28 9.51
C LEU A 122 37.02 -12.90 9.91
N GLY A 123 37.81 -12.21 10.73
CA GLY A 123 39.10 -12.70 11.24
C GLY A 123 38.96 -13.92 12.14
N SER A 124 37.79 -14.16 12.73
CA SER A 124 37.47 -15.40 13.44
C SER A 124 37.13 -16.58 12.51
N VAL A 125 36.85 -16.31 11.22
CA VAL A 125 36.42 -17.32 10.23
C VAL A 125 37.53 -17.67 9.23
N ILE A 126 38.44 -16.73 8.92
CA ILE A 126 39.49 -16.92 7.91
C ILE A 126 40.87 -16.62 8.51
N VAL A 127 41.48 -17.65 9.10
CA VAL A 127 42.88 -17.58 9.58
C VAL A 127 43.81 -17.40 8.37
N GLY A 128 44.55 -16.29 8.33
CA GLY A 128 45.68 -16.10 7.40
C GLY A 128 45.50 -15.11 6.25
N THR A 129 44.42 -14.32 6.19
CA THR A 129 44.31 -13.24 5.18
C THR A 129 44.79 -11.88 5.72
N PRO A 130 45.56 -11.10 4.93
CA PRO A 130 46.08 -9.79 5.35
C PRO A 130 45.03 -8.67 5.18
N LEU A 131 43.81 -8.89 5.67
CA LEU A 131 42.71 -7.91 5.65
C LEU A 131 42.63 -7.09 6.95
N ASN A 132 43.77 -6.91 7.63
CA ASN A 132 43.86 -6.07 8.84
C ASN A 132 43.97 -4.57 8.53
N ASP A 133 44.14 -4.20 7.26
CA ASP A 133 44.21 -2.81 6.81
C ASP A 133 42.78 -2.28 6.53
N PRO A 134 42.25 -1.34 7.35
CA PRO A 134 40.90 -0.82 7.20
C PRO A 134 40.65 -0.19 5.81
N MET A 135 41.66 0.44 5.21
CA MET A 135 41.52 1.05 3.88
C MET A 135 41.30 -0.02 2.80
N LYS A 136 42.13 -1.08 2.81
CA LYS A 136 41.98 -2.19 1.86
C LYS A 136 40.64 -2.90 2.03
N LEU A 137 40.19 -3.04 3.28
CA LEU A 137 38.88 -3.62 3.57
C LEU A 137 37.74 -2.74 3.03
N CYS A 138 37.81 -1.42 3.18
CA CYS A 138 36.83 -0.50 2.60
C CYS A 138 36.77 -0.63 1.07
N PHE A 139 37.92 -0.64 0.37
CA PHE A 139 37.96 -0.84 -1.08
C PHE A 139 37.40 -2.20 -1.50
N ALA A 140 37.74 -3.27 -0.76
CA ALA A 140 37.22 -4.61 -1.02
C ALA A 140 35.69 -4.68 -0.85
N VAL A 141 35.16 -4.03 0.19
CA VAL A 141 33.71 -3.93 0.45
C VAL A 141 33.01 -3.14 -0.65
N ILE A 142 33.56 -2.00 -1.08
CA ILE A 142 33.03 -1.21 -2.21
C ILE A 142 33.01 -2.04 -3.50
N ALA A 143 34.13 -2.69 -3.83
CA ALA A 143 34.26 -3.51 -5.03
C ALA A 143 33.30 -4.72 -5.00
N THR A 144 33.13 -5.33 -3.83
CA THR A 144 32.18 -6.42 -3.61
C THR A 144 30.74 -5.93 -3.79
N GLY A 145 30.37 -4.81 -3.16
CA GLY A 145 29.05 -4.20 -3.31
C GLY A 145 28.71 -3.88 -4.76
N TYR A 146 29.67 -3.32 -5.52
CA TYR A 146 29.53 -3.05 -6.94
C TYR A 146 29.37 -4.34 -7.77
N GLY A 147 30.27 -5.32 -7.61
CA GLY A 147 30.21 -6.58 -8.36
C GLY A 147 28.94 -7.40 -8.08
N LEU A 148 28.43 -7.34 -6.84
CA LEU A 148 27.18 -8.00 -6.49
C LEU A 148 25.94 -7.33 -7.10
N GLN A 149 25.99 -6.04 -7.48
CA GLN A 149 24.90 -5.39 -8.23
C GLN A 149 24.76 -6.01 -9.63
N ASP A 150 25.87 -6.18 -10.36
CA ASP A 150 25.86 -6.85 -11.66
C ASP A 150 25.39 -8.31 -11.55
N LEU A 151 25.81 -9.02 -10.49
CA LEU A 151 25.32 -10.35 -10.19
C LEU A 151 23.80 -10.36 -9.95
N ALA A 152 23.26 -9.38 -9.23
CA ALA A 152 21.82 -9.28 -8.98
C ALA A 152 21.03 -9.07 -10.28
N HIS A 153 21.52 -8.21 -11.18
CA HIS A 153 20.97 -8.02 -12.52
C HIS A 153 21.03 -9.31 -13.36
N TRP A 154 22.17 -10.01 -13.35
CA TRP A 154 22.32 -11.29 -14.06
C TRP A 154 21.37 -12.36 -13.53
N LEU A 155 21.29 -12.54 -12.20
CA LEU A 155 20.39 -13.49 -11.55
C LEU A 155 18.91 -13.22 -11.86
N CYS A 156 18.55 -11.95 -12.01
CA CYS A 156 17.18 -11.53 -12.30
C CYS A 156 16.89 -11.33 -13.79
N ALA A 157 17.86 -11.60 -14.67
CA ALA A 157 17.79 -11.38 -16.11
C ALA A 157 17.34 -9.94 -16.50
N GLU A 158 17.86 -8.94 -15.79
CA GLU A 158 17.60 -7.52 -16.05
C GLU A 158 18.88 -6.82 -16.55
N GLN A 159 18.74 -5.86 -17.47
CA GLN A 159 19.85 -5.01 -17.87
C GLN A 159 20.17 -3.99 -16.76
N THR A 160 21.42 -3.53 -16.70
CA THR A 160 21.80 -2.43 -15.79
C THR A 160 21.43 -1.09 -16.42
N MET A 161 20.98 -0.13 -15.62
CA MET A 161 20.74 1.24 -16.12
C MET A 161 22.04 1.86 -16.67
N MET A 162 23.18 1.55 -16.05
CA MET A 162 24.49 2.04 -16.51
C MET A 162 24.76 1.70 -17.98
N SER A 163 24.37 0.50 -18.43
CA SER A 163 24.57 0.07 -19.82
C SER A 163 23.85 0.94 -20.85
N SER A 164 22.80 1.67 -20.46
CA SER A 164 22.02 2.49 -21.39
C SER A 164 22.63 3.87 -21.67
N TYR A 165 23.44 4.40 -20.74
CA TYR A 165 23.98 5.76 -20.84
C TYR A 165 25.51 5.82 -20.85
N ILE A 166 26.24 4.78 -20.41
CA ILE A 166 27.69 4.92 -20.18
C ILE A 166 28.49 5.31 -21.44
N SER A 167 28.05 4.87 -22.62
CA SER A 167 28.67 5.21 -23.90
C SER A 167 28.22 6.56 -24.47
N THR A 168 27.06 7.07 -24.07
CA THR A 168 26.43 8.27 -24.66
C THR A 168 26.47 9.49 -23.75
N ASN A 169 26.48 9.29 -22.43
CA ASN A 169 26.51 10.34 -21.42
C ASN A 169 27.22 9.83 -20.14
N PRO A 170 28.56 9.69 -20.15
CA PRO A 170 29.31 9.19 -19.01
C PRO A 170 29.16 10.06 -17.75
N ALA A 171 28.87 11.36 -17.89
CA ALA A 171 28.62 12.26 -16.76
C ALA A 171 27.39 11.84 -15.93
N MET A 172 26.43 11.12 -16.53
CA MET A 172 25.28 10.57 -15.82
C MET A 172 25.69 9.53 -14.77
N LEU A 173 26.89 8.94 -14.87
CA LEU A 173 27.42 8.04 -13.84
C LEU A 173 27.52 8.74 -12.49
N LEU A 174 27.95 10.00 -12.43
CA LEU A 174 28.04 10.75 -11.18
C LEU A 174 26.68 10.94 -10.51
N ILE A 175 25.67 11.32 -11.31
CA ILE A 175 24.30 11.51 -10.84
C ILE A 175 23.70 10.18 -10.39
N HIS A 176 23.89 9.11 -11.19
CA HIS A 176 23.41 7.77 -10.86
C HIS A 176 24.05 7.25 -9.58
N THR A 177 25.37 7.36 -9.42
CA THR A 177 26.07 6.95 -8.19
C THR A 177 25.61 7.75 -6.98
N LEU A 178 25.42 9.07 -7.12
CA LEU A 178 24.92 9.92 -6.03
C LEU A 178 23.53 9.46 -5.58
N TRP A 179 22.60 9.25 -6.52
CA TRP A 179 21.22 8.88 -6.23
C TRP A 179 20.94 7.38 -6.15
N LEU A 180 21.94 6.51 -6.31
CA LEU A 180 21.72 5.06 -6.40
C LEU A 180 20.97 4.50 -5.18
N MET A 181 21.45 4.76 -3.97
CA MET A 181 20.77 4.27 -2.76
C MET A 181 19.36 4.88 -2.58
N PRO A 182 19.15 6.20 -2.75
CA PRO A 182 17.81 6.77 -2.82
C PRO A 182 16.88 6.10 -3.84
N LEU A 183 17.35 5.84 -5.06
CA LEU A 183 16.58 5.19 -6.13
C LEU A 183 16.20 3.75 -5.77
N VAL A 184 17.09 3.03 -5.08
CA VAL A 184 16.81 1.70 -4.53
C VAL A 184 15.76 1.78 -3.43
N ILE A 185 15.88 2.72 -2.48
CA ILE A 185 14.88 2.97 -1.43
C ILE A 185 13.51 3.30 -2.04
N ASP A 186 13.48 4.17 -3.03
CA ASP A 186 12.29 4.57 -3.76
C ASP A 186 11.62 3.36 -4.42
N SER A 187 12.42 2.51 -5.06
CA SER A 187 11.98 1.25 -5.64
C SER A 187 11.37 0.31 -4.60
N ILE A 188 11.88 0.24 -3.37
CA ILE A 188 11.28 -0.56 -2.29
C ILE A 188 9.91 0.01 -1.89
N ILE A 189 9.80 1.33 -1.71
CA ILE A 189 8.56 2.00 -1.28
C ILE A 189 7.44 1.76 -2.31
N LEU A 190 7.79 1.74 -3.60
CA LEU A 190 6.87 1.43 -4.69
C LEU A 190 6.45 -0.05 -4.74
N ARG A 191 7.21 -0.95 -4.12
CA ARG A 191 7.08 -2.41 -4.25
C ARG A 191 6.40 -3.07 -3.05
N HIS A 192 6.14 -4.36 -3.22
CA HIS A 192 5.25 -5.13 -2.35
C HIS A 192 5.81 -6.46 -1.89
N PHE A 193 7.11 -6.67 -2.03
CA PHE A 193 7.67 -8.01 -2.16
C PHE A 193 7.57 -8.88 -0.89
N PHE A 194 7.61 -8.32 0.32
CA PHE A 194 7.54 -9.16 1.53
C PHE A 194 6.86 -8.55 2.76
N ILE A 195 6.82 -7.21 2.86
CA ILE A 195 6.19 -6.52 3.98
C ILE A 195 4.98 -5.77 3.41
N PRO A 196 3.76 -6.34 3.50
CA PRO A 196 2.59 -5.59 3.13
C PRO A 196 2.53 -4.32 3.99
N LYS A 197 2.30 -3.17 3.35
CA LYS A 197 1.79 -1.96 4.01
C LYS A 197 2.76 -1.29 4.99
N LEU A 198 4.06 -1.13 4.66
CA LEU A 198 4.94 -0.33 5.54
C LEU A 198 4.44 1.11 5.65
N LEU A 199 4.20 1.77 4.49
CA LEU A 199 3.79 3.18 4.44
C LEU A 199 2.55 3.46 3.56
N VAL A 200 2.42 2.83 2.38
CA VAL A 200 1.31 3.08 1.45
C VAL A 200 0.54 1.80 1.16
N SER A 201 -0.77 1.81 1.44
CA SER A 201 -1.69 0.72 1.12
C SER A 201 -2.30 0.92 -0.27
N ARG A 202 -2.23 -0.09 -1.14
CA ARG A 202 -2.73 -0.03 -2.53
C ARG A 202 -4.08 -0.71 -2.70
N ASN A 203 -4.91 -0.16 -3.58
CA ASN A 203 -6.07 -0.88 -4.09
C ASN A 203 -5.59 -1.96 -5.06
N ARG A 204 -5.98 -3.21 -4.81
CA ARG A 204 -5.61 -4.37 -5.63
C ARG A 204 -6.81 -5.11 -6.20
N ASN A 205 -7.97 -4.47 -6.21
CA ASN A 205 -9.15 -5.09 -6.83
C ASN A 205 -8.97 -5.13 -8.35
N VAL A 206 -9.21 -6.30 -8.93
CA VAL A 206 -9.20 -6.51 -10.38
C VAL A 206 -10.58 -6.14 -10.90
N ILE A 207 -10.66 -5.10 -11.72
CA ILE A 207 -11.92 -4.69 -12.35
C ILE A 207 -11.71 -4.65 -13.86
N CYS A 208 -12.51 -5.44 -14.58
CA CYS A 208 -12.53 -5.47 -16.05
C CYS A 208 -13.87 -6.02 -16.55
N GLN A 209 -14.01 -6.13 -17.86
CA GLN A 209 -15.08 -6.89 -18.49
C GLN A 209 -14.48 -8.11 -19.18
N VAL A 210 -15.18 -9.24 -19.15
CA VAL A 210 -14.69 -10.48 -19.78
C VAL A 210 -14.42 -10.28 -21.27
N ALA A 211 -13.37 -10.91 -21.78
CA ALA A 211 -13.16 -11.03 -23.22
C ALA A 211 -14.02 -12.17 -23.81
N SER A 212 -14.15 -13.28 -23.07
CA SER A 212 -14.84 -14.51 -23.45
C SER A 212 -16.36 -14.41 -23.27
N ARG A 213 -17.02 -13.43 -23.92
CA ARG A 213 -18.47 -13.20 -23.78
C ARG A 213 -19.33 -14.42 -24.10
N LYS A 214 -18.95 -15.18 -25.13
CA LYS A 214 -19.63 -16.43 -25.50
C LYS A 214 -19.67 -17.44 -24.34
N ALA A 215 -18.60 -17.55 -23.55
CA ALA A 215 -18.59 -18.45 -22.40
C ALA A 215 -19.61 -18.02 -21.33
N VAL A 216 -19.80 -16.71 -21.13
CA VAL A 216 -20.83 -16.18 -20.23
C VAL A 216 -22.23 -16.48 -20.75
N GLU A 217 -22.46 -16.30 -22.05
CA GLU A 217 -23.74 -16.61 -22.68
C GLU A 217 -24.07 -18.11 -22.62
N ASP A 218 -23.10 -18.98 -22.92
CA ASP A 218 -23.24 -20.43 -22.84
C ASP A 218 -23.59 -20.87 -21.41
N LEU A 219 -22.91 -20.30 -20.39
CA LEU A 219 -23.24 -20.55 -18.98
C LEU A 219 -24.64 -20.03 -18.61
N ARG A 220 -25.02 -18.84 -19.07
CA ARG A 220 -26.35 -18.28 -18.80
C ARG A 220 -27.44 -19.17 -19.39
N ASN A 221 -27.26 -19.63 -20.63
CA ASN A 221 -28.19 -20.54 -21.30
C ASN A 221 -28.30 -21.87 -20.55
N TRP A 222 -27.17 -22.46 -20.18
CA TRP A 222 -27.13 -23.69 -19.40
C TRP A 222 -27.82 -23.53 -18.03
N ILE A 223 -27.56 -22.44 -17.30
CA ILE A 223 -28.21 -22.18 -16.00
C ILE A 223 -29.73 -22.08 -16.14
N ASN A 224 -30.21 -21.42 -17.20
CA ASN A 224 -31.64 -21.27 -17.44
C ASN A 224 -32.32 -22.58 -17.85
N GLN A 225 -31.59 -23.50 -18.48
CA GLN A 225 -32.10 -24.80 -18.91
C GLN A 225 -32.05 -25.86 -17.80
N GLU A 226 -30.92 -25.93 -17.09
CA GLU A 226 -30.58 -27.08 -16.24
C GLU A 226 -30.75 -26.81 -14.73
N VAL A 227 -30.78 -25.53 -14.30
CA VAL A 227 -30.84 -25.18 -12.87
C VAL A 227 -32.25 -24.74 -12.48
N PRO A 228 -33.05 -25.59 -11.80
CA PRO A 228 -34.43 -25.27 -11.46
C PRO A 228 -34.52 -24.07 -10.49
N ALA A 229 -35.62 -23.33 -10.55
CA ALA A 229 -35.92 -22.28 -9.59
C ALA A 229 -36.19 -22.88 -8.20
N LYS A 230 -35.40 -22.48 -7.19
CA LYS A 230 -35.54 -22.92 -5.81
C LYS A 230 -35.67 -21.72 -4.86
N PRO A 231 -36.32 -21.89 -3.70
CA PRO A 231 -36.39 -20.85 -2.67
C PRO A 231 -35.07 -20.65 -1.91
N GLU A 232 -34.05 -21.46 -2.20
CA GLU A 232 -32.71 -21.40 -1.62
C GLU A 232 -31.67 -21.13 -2.71
N THR A 233 -30.54 -20.52 -2.33
CA THR A 233 -29.43 -20.28 -3.25
C THR A 233 -28.85 -21.62 -3.71
N THR A 234 -28.46 -21.69 -4.98
CA THR A 234 -27.88 -22.90 -5.57
C THR A 234 -26.41 -22.65 -5.88
N HIS A 235 -25.59 -23.63 -5.51
CA HIS A 235 -24.14 -23.58 -5.59
C HIS A 235 -23.65 -24.86 -6.26
N LEU A 236 -23.00 -24.74 -7.42
CA LEU A 236 -22.60 -25.87 -8.26
C LEU A 236 -21.11 -25.83 -8.59
N TRP A 237 -20.47 -26.98 -8.66
CA TRP A 237 -19.06 -27.11 -9.03
C TRP A 237 -18.96 -27.25 -10.54
N PRO A 238 -18.44 -26.24 -11.25
CA PRO A 238 -18.59 -26.16 -12.70
C PRO A 238 -17.96 -27.32 -13.46
N HIS A 239 -16.93 -27.97 -12.92
CA HIS A 239 -16.25 -29.09 -13.59
C HIS A 239 -16.94 -30.45 -13.35
N ASP A 240 -17.92 -30.52 -12.45
CA ASP A 240 -18.67 -31.73 -12.15
C ASP A 240 -19.95 -31.86 -13.02
N HIS A 241 -20.28 -30.82 -13.80
CA HIS A 241 -21.48 -30.77 -14.62
C HIS A 241 -21.16 -30.77 -16.13
N LYS A 242 -21.92 -31.58 -16.88
CA LYS A 242 -21.78 -31.64 -18.34
C LYS A 242 -22.28 -30.33 -18.97
N GLY A 243 -21.45 -29.72 -19.81
CA GLY A 243 -21.77 -28.48 -20.53
C GLY A 243 -21.20 -27.20 -19.91
N THR A 244 -20.69 -27.24 -18.67
CA THR A 244 -20.12 -26.08 -17.99
C THR A 244 -18.60 -26.02 -18.03
N ASP A 245 -17.91 -27.17 -18.10
CA ASP A 245 -16.44 -27.28 -18.08
C ASP A 245 -15.73 -26.40 -19.14
N GLY A 246 -16.18 -26.47 -20.40
CA GLY A 246 -15.59 -25.69 -21.51
C GLY A 246 -15.73 -24.18 -21.34
N PRO A 247 -16.95 -23.65 -21.10
CA PRO A 247 -17.15 -22.24 -20.79
C PRO A 247 -16.36 -21.76 -19.57
N VAL A 248 -16.32 -22.52 -18.48
CA VAL A 248 -15.57 -22.14 -17.28
C VAL A 248 -14.06 -22.11 -17.53
N THR A 249 -13.51 -23.14 -18.19
CA THR A 249 -12.09 -23.17 -18.58
C THR A 249 -11.71 -21.99 -19.48
N SER A 250 -12.65 -21.54 -20.32
CA SER A 250 -12.46 -20.35 -21.17
C SER A 250 -12.40 -19.05 -20.36
N LEU A 251 -13.16 -18.97 -19.25
CA LEU A 251 -13.11 -17.83 -18.32
C LEU A 251 -11.87 -17.89 -17.42
N GLU A 252 -11.42 -19.07 -17.00
CA GLU A 252 -10.16 -19.23 -16.25
C GLU A 252 -8.94 -18.72 -17.02
N LYS A 253 -8.99 -18.78 -18.35
CA LYS A 253 -7.93 -18.32 -19.26
C LYS A 253 -8.27 -17.00 -19.95
N ASP A 254 -9.30 -16.29 -19.48
CA ASP A 254 -9.77 -15.07 -20.11
C ASP A 254 -8.67 -13.99 -20.15
N ALA A 255 -8.45 -13.44 -21.35
CA ALA A 255 -7.38 -12.47 -21.59
C ALA A 255 -7.57 -11.16 -20.81
N ALA A 256 -8.82 -10.71 -20.61
CA ALA A 256 -9.11 -9.48 -19.86
C ALA A 256 -8.93 -9.68 -18.35
N ILE A 257 -9.28 -10.86 -17.82
CA ILE A 257 -9.01 -11.22 -16.41
C ILE A 257 -7.50 -11.26 -16.17
N MET A 258 -6.75 -11.96 -17.04
CA MET A 258 -5.28 -12.01 -16.95
C MET A 258 -4.65 -10.63 -17.07
N ALA A 259 -5.10 -9.80 -18.02
CA ALA A 259 -4.64 -8.42 -18.16
C ALA A 259 -4.94 -7.59 -16.90
N GLY A 260 -6.11 -7.80 -16.28
CA GLY A 260 -6.48 -7.19 -15.02
C GLY A 260 -5.51 -7.51 -13.89
N PHE A 261 -5.15 -8.79 -13.72
CA PHE A 261 -4.09 -9.18 -12.79
C PHE A 261 -2.75 -8.55 -13.14
N ARG A 262 -2.36 -8.49 -14.43
CA ARG A 262 -1.07 -7.93 -14.85
C ARG A 262 -0.94 -6.42 -14.64
N LYS A 263 -2.04 -5.68 -14.46
CA LYS A 263 -2.01 -4.28 -14.02
C LYS A 263 -1.53 -4.13 -12.57
N ILE A 264 -1.71 -5.16 -11.74
CA ILE A 264 -1.39 -5.15 -10.31
C ILE A 264 -0.13 -5.98 -10.02
N PHE A 265 0.01 -7.12 -10.70
CA PHE A 265 1.06 -8.11 -10.47
C PHE A 265 1.88 -8.33 -11.74
N ALA A 266 3.11 -7.81 -11.72
CA ALA A 266 3.95 -7.82 -12.90
C ALA A 266 4.33 -9.26 -13.33
N PRO A 267 4.34 -9.54 -14.65
CA PRO A 267 4.54 -10.90 -15.19
C PRO A 267 5.94 -11.49 -14.97
N HIS A 268 6.93 -10.65 -14.71
CA HIS A 268 8.27 -11.11 -14.37
C HIS A 268 8.43 -11.43 -12.88
N HIS A 269 7.50 -11.05 -12.01
CA HIS A 269 7.56 -11.33 -10.57
C HIS A 269 6.60 -12.38 -10.08
N PHE A 270 5.44 -12.49 -10.72
CA PHE A 270 4.34 -13.26 -10.18
C PHE A 270 3.83 -14.23 -11.23
N ASP A 271 3.66 -15.47 -10.81
CA ASP A 271 2.87 -16.45 -11.53
C ASP A 271 1.44 -16.43 -10.99
N ILE A 272 0.50 -16.74 -11.89
CA ILE A 272 -0.94 -16.77 -11.60
C ILE A 272 -1.41 -18.18 -11.95
N MET A 273 -2.12 -18.83 -11.04
CA MET A 273 -2.62 -20.19 -11.24
C MET A 273 -4.09 -20.28 -10.81
N PRO A 274 -4.99 -20.81 -11.64
CA PRO A 274 -6.37 -21.05 -11.25
C PRO A 274 -6.43 -22.11 -10.14
N VAL A 275 -7.36 -21.94 -9.20
CA VAL A 275 -7.63 -22.85 -8.09
C VAL A 275 -8.98 -23.52 -8.33
N VAL A 276 -8.99 -24.39 -9.34
CA VAL A 276 -10.18 -25.08 -9.87
C VAL A 276 -11.08 -25.68 -8.78
N PRO A 277 -10.57 -26.36 -7.73
CA PRO A 277 -11.42 -26.95 -6.70
C PRO A 277 -12.28 -25.95 -5.89
N MET A 278 -11.97 -24.66 -5.97
CA MET A 278 -12.74 -23.59 -5.31
C MET A 278 -13.75 -22.92 -6.24
N ASN A 279 -13.72 -23.19 -7.55
CA ASN A 279 -14.60 -22.54 -8.50
C ASN A 279 -16.06 -22.94 -8.27
N GLU A 280 -16.97 -21.99 -8.46
CA GLU A 280 -18.37 -22.16 -8.11
C GLU A 280 -19.29 -21.37 -9.03
N ILE A 281 -20.33 -22.01 -9.56
CA ILE A 281 -21.49 -21.32 -10.15
C ILE A 281 -22.47 -21.03 -9.00
N TYR A 282 -22.81 -19.77 -8.84
CA TYR A 282 -23.76 -19.30 -7.84
C TYR A 282 -25.02 -18.77 -8.52
N VAL A 283 -26.18 -19.26 -8.07
CA VAL A 283 -27.50 -18.87 -8.57
C VAL A 283 -28.36 -18.45 -7.39
N THR A 284 -28.87 -17.22 -7.41
CA THR A 284 -29.69 -16.65 -6.33
C THR A 284 -31.06 -17.35 -6.23
N ALA A 285 -31.57 -17.46 -5.01
CA ALA A 285 -32.91 -17.97 -4.72
C ALA A 285 -34.03 -17.18 -5.42
N VAL A 286 -35.17 -17.83 -5.64
CA VAL A 286 -36.41 -17.22 -6.18
C VAL A 286 -37.44 -17.07 -5.06
N GLY A 287 -37.97 -15.85 -4.84
CA GLY A 287 -38.98 -15.54 -3.82
C GLY A 287 -38.52 -14.57 -2.74
N LYS A 288 -39.40 -14.23 -1.78
CA LYS A 288 -39.03 -13.39 -0.62
C LYS A 288 -37.98 -14.13 0.23
N ILE A 289 -36.86 -13.47 0.53
CA ILE A 289 -35.83 -13.98 1.45
C ILE A 289 -36.52 -14.31 2.79
N GLN A 290 -36.73 -15.60 3.07
CA GLN A 290 -37.23 -16.04 4.37
C GLN A 290 -36.13 -15.78 5.41
N ALA A 291 -36.53 -15.35 6.61
CA ALA A 291 -35.65 -14.81 7.65
C ALA A 291 -34.41 -15.68 7.95
N ILE A 292 -33.27 -15.00 8.13
CA ILE A 292 -31.94 -15.49 8.55
C ILE A 292 -31.51 -16.80 7.83
N THR A 293 -31.04 -16.64 6.59
CA THR A 293 -30.29 -17.66 5.84
C THR A 293 -28.78 -17.40 5.95
N SER A 294 -27.94 -18.34 5.48
CA SER A 294 -26.46 -18.26 5.49
C SER A 294 -25.93 -16.99 4.84
N ASP A 295 -26.75 -16.39 3.97
CA ASP A 295 -26.42 -15.15 3.31
C ASP A 295 -26.26 -13.97 4.27
N ALA A 296 -26.83 -14.04 5.49
CA ALA A 296 -26.69 -13.00 6.52
C ALA A 296 -25.23 -12.70 6.87
N VAL A 297 -24.35 -13.71 6.85
CA VAL A 297 -22.91 -13.52 7.08
C VAL A 297 -22.28 -12.69 5.96
N PHE A 298 -22.75 -12.86 4.72
CA PHE A 298 -22.29 -12.07 3.58
C PHE A 298 -22.79 -10.61 3.62
N TYR A 299 -23.86 -10.31 4.37
CA TYR A 299 -24.31 -8.93 4.64
C TYR A 299 -23.55 -8.25 5.78
N THR A 300 -22.76 -9.00 6.54
CA THR A 300 -21.83 -8.44 7.54
C THR A 300 -20.42 -8.30 6.95
N PRO A 301 -19.65 -7.25 7.30
CA PRO A 301 -18.24 -7.16 6.90
C PRO A 301 -17.45 -8.42 7.28
N HIS A 302 -16.75 -9.01 6.32
CA HIS A 302 -15.97 -10.23 6.52
C HIS A 302 -14.81 -10.35 5.53
N PHE A 303 -13.94 -11.31 5.79
CA PHE A 303 -13.00 -11.88 4.82
C PHE A 303 -13.46 -13.29 4.47
N ASP A 304 -13.13 -13.74 3.27
CA ASP A 304 -13.48 -15.10 2.86
C ASP A 304 -12.52 -16.15 3.43
N GLY A 305 -11.28 -15.78 3.75
CA GLY A 305 -10.24 -16.68 4.22
C GLY A 305 -9.38 -16.14 5.36
N PRO A 306 -8.72 -17.04 6.13
CA PRO A 306 -7.99 -16.66 7.34
C PRO A 306 -6.49 -16.41 7.08
N TYR A 307 -5.99 -16.68 5.87
CA TYR A 307 -4.55 -16.75 5.60
C TYR A 307 -3.93 -15.41 5.21
N TRP A 308 -4.33 -14.33 5.89
CA TRP A 308 -3.84 -12.97 5.64
C TRP A 308 -2.31 -12.83 5.83
N TRP A 309 -1.70 -13.72 6.59
CA TRP A 309 -0.28 -13.70 6.95
C TRP A 309 0.65 -14.35 5.92
N LEU A 310 0.14 -15.00 4.86
CA LEU A 310 0.98 -15.67 3.85
C LEU A 310 1.81 -14.65 3.04
N PRO A 311 3.15 -14.59 3.20
CA PRO A 311 3.96 -13.54 2.59
C PRO A 311 4.10 -13.72 1.08
N GLY A 312 3.97 -12.63 0.31
CA GLY A 312 4.19 -12.63 -1.14
C GLY A 312 3.17 -13.44 -1.96
N ALA A 313 2.16 -14.05 -1.34
CA ALA A 313 1.09 -14.77 -2.02
C ALA A 313 -0.30 -14.22 -1.68
N SER A 314 -1.16 -14.17 -2.68
CA SER A 314 -2.56 -13.73 -2.58
C SER A 314 -3.45 -14.74 -3.28
N LEU A 315 -4.52 -15.16 -2.61
CA LEU A 315 -5.61 -15.86 -3.28
C LEU A 315 -6.65 -14.81 -3.67
N TYR A 316 -7.08 -14.81 -4.91
CA TYR A 316 -8.14 -13.95 -5.40
C TYR A 316 -9.42 -14.76 -5.62
N ARG A 317 -10.54 -14.20 -5.15
CA ARG A 317 -11.87 -14.56 -5.64
C ARG A 317 -12.24 -13.58 -6.74
N VAL A 318 -12.61 -14.11 -7.88
CA VAL A 318 -12.97 -13.37 -9.09
C VAL A 318 -14.42 -13.67 -9.42
N LEU A 319 -15.30 -12.71 -9.17
CA LEU A 319 -16.71 -12.75 -9.52
C LEU A 319 -16.86 -12.32 -10.98
N VAL A 320 -17.53 -13.15 -11.78
CA VAL A 320 -17.92 -12.82 -13.15
C VAL A 320 -19.44 -12.84 -13.23
N GLY A 321 -20.04 -11.70 -13.63
CA GLY A 321 -21.49 -11.59 -13.76
C GLY A 321 -22.01 -12.38 -14.96
N VAL A 322 -22.93 -13.32 -14.71
CA VAL A 322 -23.51 -14.19 -15.76
C VAL A 322 -24.88 -13.69 -16.21
N THR A 323 -25.65 -13.10 -15.31
CA THR A 323 -26.94 -12.46 -15.63
C THR A 323 -26.94 -10.99 -15.22
N PRO A 324 -27.82 -10.15 -15.80
CA PRO A 324 -27.91 -8.76 -15.43
C PRO A 324 -28.21 -8.56 -13.95
N ASN A 325 -27.51 -7.64 -13.32
CA ASN A 325 -27.62 -7.33 -11.91
C ASN A 325 -27.55 -5.81 -11.70
N SER A 326 -28.62 -5.23 -11.16
CA SER A 326 -28.67 -3.85 -10.68
C SER A 326 -28.84 -3.74 -9.17
N MET A 327 -29.14 -4.87 -8.51
CA MET A 327 -29.61 -4.90 -7.13
C MET A 327 -28.51 -5.18 -6.11
N VAL A 328 -27.67 -6.20 -6.33
CA VAL A 328 -26.68 -6.65 -5.33
C VAL A 328 -25.36 -5.92 -5.57
N ARG A 329 -24.92 -5.16 -4.56
CA ARG A 329 -23.66 -4.41 -4.56
C ARG A 329 -22.69 -5.03 -3.57
N THR A 330 -21.43 -5.16 -3.97
CA THR A 330 -20.30 -5.48 -3.09
C THR A 330 -19.65 -4.20 -2.61
N ARG A 331 -19.49 -4.07 -1.30
CA ARG A 331 -18.94 -2.90 -0.61
C ARG A 331 -17.50 -3.15 -0.18
N PHE A 332 -16.63 -2.14 -0.31
CA PHE A 332 -15.20 -2.21 0.03
C PHE A 332 -14.78 -1.09 0.99
N ASN A 333 -15.05 -1.25 2.29
CA ASN A 333 -14.77 -0.22 3.30
C ASN A 333 -13.29 0.16 3.43
N MET A 334 -12.38 -0.78 3.11
CA MET A 334 -10.94 -0.53 3.22
C MET A 334 -10.36 0.18 1.98
N GLN A 335 -11.17 0.37 0.94
CA GLN A 335 -10.86 1.14 -0.26
C GLN A 335 -11.50 2.54 -0.13
N HIS A 336 -12.41 2.90 -1.02
CA HIS A 336 -13.27 4.08 -0.89
C HIS A 336 -14.68 3.65 -1.33
N ASP A 337 -15.75 4.27 -0.84
CA ASP A 337 -17.12 3.87 -1.20
C ASP A 337 -17.40 3.98 -2.72
N SER A 338 -16.75 4.92 -3.40
CA SER A 338 -16.76 5.02 -4.87
C SER A 338 -16.18 3.79 -5.58
N GLN A 339 -15.50 2.90 -4.86
CA GLN A 339 -14.95 1.64 -5.38
C GLN A 339 -15.92 0.47 -5.22
N ASP A 340 -17.07 0.67 -4.56
CA ASP A 340 -18.11 -0.34 -4.48
C ASP A 340 -18.60 -0.74 -5.88
N LYS A 341 -18.99 -2.00 -6.05
CA LYS A 341 -19.36 -2.55 -7.37
C LYS A 341 -20.64 -3.35 -7.32
N VAL A 342 -21.52 -3.02 -8.26
CA VAL A 342 -22.58 -3.92 -8.71
C VAL A 342 -21.99 -4.69 -9.88
N VAL A 343 -21.73 -5.99 -9.69
CA VAL A 343 -21.18 -6.84 -10.75
C VAL A 343 -22.33 -7.20 -11.68
N ASP A 344 -22.42 -6.52 -12.82
CA ASP A 344 -23.42 -6.76 -13.87
C ASP A 344 -22.95 -7.85 -14.86
N MET A 345 -23.80 -8.25 -15.79
CA MET A 345 -23.44 -9.23 -16.83
C MET A 345 -22.17 -8.79 -17.57
N TYR A 346 -21.23 -9.72 -17.74
CA TYR A 346 -19.88 -9.52 -18.31
C TYR A 346 -18.87 -8.77 -17.44
N ASP A 347 -19.30 -8.14 -16.35
CA ASP A 347 -18.36 -7.49 -15.44
C ASP A 347 -17.57 -8.52 -14.64
N VAL A 348 -16.32 -8.18 -14.35
CA VAL A 348 -15.41 -8.93 -13.51
C VAL A 348 -15.00 -8.09 -12.31
N LEU A 349 -15.10 -8.69 -11.13
CA LEU A 349 -14.59 -8.16 -9.88
C LEU A 349 -13.74 -9.21 -9.17
N GLY A 350 -12.43 -8.99 -9.13
CA GLY A 350 -11.48 -9.78 -8.35
C GLY A 350 -11.02 -9.05 -7.10
N PHE A 351 -10.92 -9.74 -5.97
CA PHE A 351 -10.37 -9.21 -4.72
C PHE A 351 -9.64 -10.30 -3.94
N ASP A 352 -8.72 -9.92 -3.04
CA ASP A 352 -7.94 -10.86 -2.24
C ASP A 352 -8.83 -11.54 -1.20
N TYR A 353 -9.06 -12.84 -1.40
CA TYR A 353 -9.87 -13.74 -0.57
C TYR A 353 -9.49 -13.67 0.93
N ASN A 354 -8.20 -13.49 1.22
CA ASN A 354 -7.70 -13.51 2.59
C ASN A 354 -7.55 -12.12 3.22
N ARG A 355 -7.66 -11.04 2.45
CA ARG A 355 -7.22 -9.70 2.89
C ARG A 355 -8.11 -8.54 2.50
N GLU A 356 -9.10 -8.76 1.64
CA GLU A 356 -10.05 -7.71 1.28
C GLU A 356 -11.30 -7.84 2.15
N LEU A 357 -11.48 -6.87 3.06
CA LEU A 357 -12.70 -6.78 3.87
C LEU A 357 -13.84 -6.28 2.99
N HIS A 358 -14.90 -7.08 2.88
CA HIS A 358 -16.04 -6.77 2.04
C HIS A 358 -17.34 -7.32 2.61
N TRP A 359 -18.46 -6.88 2.06
CA TRP A 359 -19.79 -7.45 2.28
C TRP A 359 -20.71 -7.07 1.12
N ILE A 360 -21.89 -7.67 1.07
CA ILE A 360 -22.92 -7.32 0.09
C ILE A 360 -24.07 -6.55 0.73
N ASP A 361 -24.67 -5.66 -0.03
CA ASP A 361 -25.95 -5.02 0.32
C ASP A 361 -26.85 -4.88 -0.93
N HIS A 362 -28.06 -4.37 -0.69
CA HIS A 362 -29.02 -4.08 -1.75
C HIS A 362 -29.00 -2.60 -2.09
N VAL A 363 -28.88 -2.28 -3.37
CA VAL A 363 -29.03 -0.91 -3.86
C VAL A 363 -30.50 -0.48 -3.66
N PRO A 364 -30.77 0.61 -2.93
CA PRO A 364 -32.14 1.05 -2.66
C PRO A 364 -32.94 1.28 -3.96
N GLY A 365 -34.15 0.74 -4.02
CA GLY A 365 -35.07 0.93 -5.15
C GLY A 365 -34.71 0.13 -6.42
N GLN A 366 -33.67 -0.70 -6.41
CA GLN A 366 -33.29 -1.55 -7.52
C GLN A 366 -33.78 -2.99 -7.32
N THR A 367 -34.26 -3.62 -8.39
CA THR A 367 -34.66 -5.03 -8.41
C THR A 367 -34.18 -5.69 -9.69
N ASN A 368 -33.64 -6.90 -9.60
CA ASN A 368 -33.22 -7.65 -10.77
C ASN A 368 -34.45 -8.17 -11.55
N LYS A 369 -34.39 -8.07 -12.88
CA LYS A 369 -35.45 -8.56 -13.78
C LYS A 369 -35.42 -10.08 -13.96
N GLU A 370 -34.25 -10.67 -13.79
CA GLU A 370 -34.05 -12.12 -13.84
C GLU A 370 -33.28 -12.61 -12.62
N ARG A 371 -33.25 -13.94 -12.46
CA ARG A 371 -32.51 -14.59 -11.38
C ARG A 371 -31.01 -14.25 -11.51
N ARG A 372 -30.46 -13.63 -10.48
CA ARG A 372 -29.04 -13.27 -10.43
C ARG A 372 -28.20 -14.56 -10.40
N SER A 373 -27.23 -14.64 -11.29
CA SER A 373 -26.28 -15.72 -11.40
C SER A 373 -24.89 -15.15 -11.65
N LEU A 374 -23.89 -15.74 -11.03
CA LEU A 374 -22.49 -15.39 -11.21
C LEU A 374 -21.64 -16.65 -11.15
N ILE A 375 -20.43 -16.56 -11.69
CA ILE A 375 -19.39 -17.56 -11.46
C ILE A 375 -18.30 -16.95 -10.58
N LYS A 376 -17.88 -17.71 -9.57
CA LYS A 376 -16.74 -17.41 -8.70
C LYS A 376 -15.56 -18.23 -9.18
N LEU A 377 -14.59 -17.58 -9.79
CA LEU A 377 -13.30 -18.16 -10.14
C LEU A 377 -12.29 -17.84 -9.03
N HIS A 378 -11.31 -18.71 -8.82
CA HIS A 378 -10.27 -18.47 -7.84
C HIS A 378 -8.89 -18.57 -8.49
N PHE A 379 -8.00 -17.65 -8.14
CA PHE A 379 -6.64 -17.59 -8.66
C PHE A 379 -5.66 -17.35 -7.52
N VAL A 380 -4.61 -18.16 -7.43
CA VAL A 380 -3.49 -17.86 -6.55
C VAL A 380 -2.42 -17.12 -7.35
N VAL A 381 -1.99 -15.99 -6.80
CA VAL A 381 -0.87 -15.18 -7.27
C VAL A 381 0.28 -15.40 -6.29
N TYR A 382 1.46 -15.75 -6.80
CA TYR A 382 2.62 -16.09 -5.97
C TYR A 382 3.93 -15.73 -6.68
N PRO A 383 5.07 -15.62 -5.97
CA PRO A 383 6.33 -15.25 -6.58
C PRO A 383 6.73 -16.22 -7.70
N LYS A 384 7.27 -15.67 -8.78
CA LYS A 384 7.60 -16.41 -9.99
C LYS A 384 8.58 -17.54 -9.69
N GLY A 385 8.30 -18.73 -10.21
CA GLY A 385 9.11 -19.93 -9.96
C GLY A 385 8.85 -20.60 -8.60
N TRP A 386 8.10 -19.98 -7.67
CA TRP A 386 7.77 -20.56 -6.37
C TRP A 386 6.54 -21.48 -6.45
N HIS A 387 6.46 -22.32 -7.47
CA HIS A 387 5.27 -23.13 -7.76
C HIS A 387 4.87 -24.06 -6.60
N ARG A 388 5.83 -24.58 -5.83
CA ARG A 388 5.53 -25.39 -4.63
C ARG A 388 4.82 -24.57 -3.56
N TYR A 389 5.26 -23.33 -3.35
CA TYR A 389 4.62 -22.40 -2.42
C TYR A 389 3.23 -21.98 -2.91
N GLY A 390 3.09 -21.67 -4.20
CA GLY A 390 1.79 -21.38 -4.82
C GLY A 390 0.78 -22.54 -4.67
N LYS A 391 1.22 -23.78 -4.90
CA LYS A 391 0.41 -24.99 -4.70
C LYS A 391 0.03 -25.19 -3.22
N LEU A 392 0.96 -24.96 -2.30
CA LEU A 392 0.67 -25.00 -0.86
C LEU A 392 -0.39 -23.96 -0.48
N CYS A 393 -0.26 -22.71 -0.94
CA CYS A 393 -1.24 -21.66 -0.70
C CYS A 393 -2.62 -22.03 -1.24
N ALA A 394 -2.69 -22.55 -2.48
CA ALA A 394 -3.93 -23.02 -3.08
C ALA A 394 -4.56 -24.17 -2.28
N HIS A 395 -3.75 -25.14 -1.84
CA HIS A 395 -4.21 -26.26 -1.03
C HIS A 395 -4.77 -25.81 0.33
N LEU A 396 -4.06 -24.96 1.07
CA LEU A 396 -4.51 -24.45 2.36
C LEU A 396 -5.86 -23.73 2.24
N ASN A 397 -6.00 -22.85 1.25
CA ASN A 397 -7.26 -22.13 1.03
C ASN A 397 -8.40 -23.05 0.57
N THR A 398 -8.10 -24.04 -0.28
CA THR A 398 -9.10 -25.03 -0.71
C THR A 398 -9.61 -25.84 0.48
N THR A 399 -8.70 -26.33 1.32
CA THR A 399 -9.03 -27.09 2.54
C THR A 399 -9.86 -26.25 3.49
N TYR A 400 -9.47 -24.99 3.71
CA TYR A 400 -10.25 -24.07 4.54
C TYR A 400 -11.64 -23.81 3.95
N ASN A 401 -11.75 -23.51 2.65
CA ASN A 401 -13.03 -23.23 2.00
C ASN A 401 -14.00 -24.42 2.11
N THR A 402 -13.50 -25.65 1.90
CA THR A 402 -14.28 -26.88 2.06
C THR A 402 -14.73 -27.07 3.51
N TRP A 403 -13.81 -26.90 4.47
CA TRP A 403 -14.11 -27.00 5.89
C TRP A 403 -15.12 -25.92 6.34
N ALA A 404 -14.88 -24.66 6.00
CA ALA A 404 -15.70 -23.53 6.36
C ALA A 404 -17.12 -23.71 5.83
N ARG A 405 -17.26 -24.07 4.55
CA ARG A 405 -18.56 -24.38 3.93
C ARG A 405 -19.29 -25.51 4.65
N GLY A 406 -18.59 -26.60 4.97
CA GLY A 406 -19.17 -27.73 5.70
C GLY A 406 -19.72 -27.33 7.07
N ASN A 407 -19.06 -26.39 7.75
CA ASN A 407 -19.55 -25.85 9.02
C ASN A 407 -20.69 -24.83 8.81
N PHE A 408 -20.57 -23.92 7.83
CA PHE A 408 -21.64 -22.95 7.50
C PHE A 408 -22.97 -23.64 7.19
N LEU A 409 -22.94 -24.74 6.43
CA LEU A 409 -24.14 -25.50 6.09
C LEU A 409 -24.78 -26.17 7.33
N LYS A 410 -23.97 -26.58 8.31
CA LYS A 410 -24.47 -27.15 9.58
C LYS A 410 -25.04 -26.08 10.51
N THR A 411 -24.48 -24.87 10.49
CA THR A 411 -24.87 -23.77 11.37
C THR A 411 -26.01 -22.91 10.82
N LEU A 412 -26.49 -23.20 9.61
CA LEU A 412 -27.60 -22.51 8.94
C LEU A 412 -28.90 -22.55 9.73
N ARG A 413 -29.21 -23.72 10.30
CA ARG A 413 -30.39 -23.98 11.12
C ARG A 413 -29.97 -24.91 12.26
N PRO A 414 -29.28 -24.38 13.28
CA PRO A 414 -28.72 -25.21 14.31
C PRO A 414 -29.86 -25.93 15.07
N LYS A 415 -29.80 -27.25 15.11
CA LYS A 415 -30.83 -28.10 15.74
C LYS A 415 -30.52 -28.42 17.20
N ASN A 416 -29.26 -28.27 17.60
CA ASN A 416 -28.77 -28.62 18.93
C ASN A 416 -27.80 -27.55 19.46
N LEU A 417 -27.49 -27.63 20.75
CA LEU A 417 -26.61 -26.67 21.42
C LEU A 417 -25.20 -26.62 20.82
N TYR A 418 -24.68 -27.74 20.32
CA TYR A 418 -23.37 -27.80 19.68
C TYR A 418 -23.35 -26.98 18.38
N GLU A 419 -24.32 -27.20 17.49
CA GLU A 419 -24.48 -26.43 16.25
C GLU A 419 -24.72 -24.95 16.53
N SER A 420 -25.50 -24.61 17.56
CA SER A 420 -25.71 -23.21 17.98
C SER A 420 -24.41 -22.57 18.49
N SER A 421 -23.62 -23.32 19.27
CA SER A 421 -22.34 -22.84 19.80
C SER A 421 -21.32 -22.63 18.67
N LEU A 422 -21.30 -23.55 17.69
CA LEU A 422 -20.47 -23.43 16.49
C LEU A 422 -20.88 -22.22 15.64
N ALA A 423 -22.19 -21.99 15.47
CA ALA A 423 -22.71 -20.82 14.76
C ALA A 423 -22.26 -19.51 15.42
N TRP A 424 -22.39 -19.43 16.74
CA TRP A 424 -21.92 -18.29 17.54
C TRP A 424 -20.41 -18.09 17.43
N TRP A 425 -19.62 -19.16 17.49
CA TRP A 425 -18.18 -19.09 17.31
C TRP A 425 -17.78 -18.55 15.94
N ILE A 426 -18.40 -19.05 14.86
CA ILE A 426 -18.14 -18.57 13.50
C ILE A 426 -18.51 -17.10 13.36
N TRP A 427 -19.68 -16.69 13.86
CA TRP A 427 -20.09 -15.29 13.83
C TRP A 427 -19.13 -14.40 14.63
N LEU A 428 -18.80 -14.77 15.86
CA LEU A 428 -17.93 -14.00 16.74
C LEU A 428 -16.53 -13.86 16.13
N THR A 429 -15.97 -14.93 15.59
CA THR A 429 -14.63 -14.91 14.95
C THR A 429 -14.64 -14.06 13.67
N THR A 430 -15.67 -14.20 12.83
CA THR A 430 -15.82 -13.40 11.60
C THR A 430 -15.96 -11.91 11.93
N TRP A 431 -16.86 -11.57 12.84
CA TRP A 431 -17.10 -10.19 13.26
C TRP A 431 -15.89 -9.57 13.96
N SER A 432 -15.25 -10.30 14.88
CA SER A 432 -14.05 -9.82 15.59
C SER A 432 -12.91 -9.56 14.61
N ASN A 433 -12.70 -10.44 13.63
CA ASN A 433 -11.69 -10.26 12.59
C ASN A 433 -11.98 -9.03 11.72
N ALA A 434 -13.25 -8.84 11.34
CA ALA A 434 -13.67 -7.67 10.57
C ALA A 434 -13.49 -6.35 11.33
N MET A 435 -13.91 -6.29 12.60
CA MET A 435 -13.71 -5.12 13.46
C MET A 435 -12.21 -4.86 13.67
N PHE A 436 -11.43 -5.92 13.86
CA PHE A 436 -9.99 -5.79 14.02
C PHE A 436 -9.35 -5.17 12.77
N GLU A 437 -9.71 -5.61 11.56
CA GLU A 437 -9.18 -4.97 10.35
C GLU A 437 -9.67 -3.54 10.18
N LEU A 438 -10.93 -3.23 10.50
CA LEU A 438 -11.49 -1.88 10.36
C LEU A 438 -10.76 -0.84 11.21
N TYR A 439 -10.38 -1.20 12.44
CA TYR A 439 -9.84 -0.25 13.42
C TYR A 439 -8.34 -0.37 13.65
N ILE A 440 -7.77 -1.58 13.53
CA ILE A 440 -6.36 -1.84 13.84
C ILE A 440 -5.62 -2.32 12.60
N GLY A 441 -6.05 -3.43 11.99
CA GLY A 441 -5.35 -4.09 10.90
C GLY A 441 -4.24 -5.02 11.38
N TRP A 442 -4.23 -6.26 10.88
CA TRP A 442 -3.25 -7.28 11.29
C TRP A 442 -1.80 -6.88 11.04
N THR A 443 -1.54 -6.21 9.92
CA THR A 443 -0.21 -5.70 9.58
C THR A 443 0.28 -4.62 10.55
N ASN A 444 -0.63 -3.79 11.08
CA ASN A 444 -0.25 -2.79 12.07
C ASN A 444 0.02 -3.42 13.43
N MET A 445 -0.72 -4.46 13.80
CA MET A 445 -0.44 -5.20 15.03
C MET A 445 0.95 -5.83 14.99
N VAL A 446 1.32 -6.46 13.87
CA VAL A 446 2.68 -7.01 13.68
C VAL A 446 3.73 -5.89 13.80
N TYR A 447 3.49 -4.73 13.18
CA TYR A 447 4.40 -3.58 13.30
C TYR A 447 4.55 -3.08 14.73
N ILE A 448 3.44 -2.93 15.47
CA ILE A 448 3.43 -2.49 16.87
C ILE A 448 4.18 -3.51 17.73
N ALA A 449 3.90 -4.81 17.57
CA ALA A 449 4.58 -5.88 18.29
C ALA A 449 6.08 -5.91 18.00
N ALA A 450 6.48 -5.77 16.73
CA ALA A 450 7.89 -5.69 16.35
C ALA A 450 8.57 -4.45 16.95
N SER A 451 7.92 -3.29 16.88
CA SER A 451 8.43 -2.05 17.48
C SER A 451 8.60 -2.18 19.00
N TYR A 452 7.66 -2.86 19.66
CA TYR A 452 7.72 -3.13 21.10
C TYR A 452 8.86 -4.08 21.46
N ALA A 453 9.06 -5.15 20.66
CA ALA A 453 10.13 -6.11 20.87
C ALA A 453 11.53 -5.50 20.72
N LEU A 454 11.67 -4.41 19.97
CA LEU A 454 12.94 -3.66 19.84
C LEU A 454 13.27 -2.81 21.08
N GLY A 455 12.33 -2.64 22.01
CA GLY A 455 12.52 -1.93 23.28
C GLY A 455 11.78 -0.60 23.38
N PRO A 456 11.84 0.08 24.54
CA PRO A 456 11.00 1.25 24.84
C PRO A 456 11.23 2.45 23.91
N THR A 457 12.49 2.78 23.61
CA THR A 457 12.83 3.93 22.75
C THR A 457 12.45 3.67 21.28
N PRO A 458 12.80 2.52 20.67
CA PRO A 458 12.29 2.19 19.33
C PRO A 458 10.77 2.15 19.28
N PHE A 459 10.10 1.57 20.29
CA PHE A 459 8.64 1.54 20.35
C PHE A 459 8.03 2.95 20.33
N LEU A 460 8.55 3.85 21.17
CA LEU A 460 8.13 5.26 21.21
C LEU A 460 8.29 5.93 19.85
N ILE A 461 9.48 5.86 19.24
CA ILE A 461 9.80 6.55 17.99
C ILE A 461 8.98 5.97 16.82
N LEU A 462 9.03 4.65 16.64
CA LEU A 462 8.42 3.97 15.50
C LEU A 462 6.90 4.10 15.50
N THR A 463 6.25 4.19 16.66
CA THR A 463 4.80 4.34 16.73
C THR A 463 4.33 5.80 16.84
N SER A 464 5.13 6.71 17.40
CA SER A 464 4.77 8.13 17.50
C SER A 464 4.83 8.87 16.17
N PHE A 465 5.74 8.49 15.27
CA PHE A 465 5.94 9.23 14.01
C PHE A 465 5.34 8.55 12.78
N ARG A 466 4.84 7.31 12.89
CA ARG A 466 4.38 6.52 11.74
C ARG A 466 3.26 7.19 10.93
N HIS A 467 2.29 7.84 11.56
CA HIS A 467 1.20 8.49 10.82
C HIS A 467 1.69 9.60 9.89
N TYR A 468 2.73 10.35 10.26
CA TYR A 468 3.32 11.35 9.36
C TYR A 468 3.95 10.71 8.13
N PHE A 469 4.71 9.63 8.33
CA PHE A 469 5.32 8.92 7.20
C PHE A 469 4.27 8.29 6.29
N ILE A 470 3.14 7.82 6.84
CA ILE A 470 1.99 7.38 6.04
C ILE A 470 1.44 8.54 5.20
N TYR A 471 1.27 9.73 5.77
CA TYR A 471 0.77 10.90 5.02
C TYR A 471 1.72 11.31 3.90
N MET A 472 2.98 11.54 4.26
CA MET A 472 4.01 12.00 3.34
C MET A 472 4.24 11.00 2.20
N ALA A 473 4.28 9.70 2.51
CA ALA A 473 4.42 8.65 1.51
C ALA A 473 3.19 8.54 0.63
N THR A 474 1.98 8.58 1.21
CA THR A 474 0.74 8.49 0.41
C THR A 474 0.61 9.66 -0.55
N PHE A 475 0.96 10.87 -0.09
CA PHE A 475 0.95 12.07 -0.91
C PHE A 475 1.97 11.99 -2.06
N ALA A 476 3.21 11.57 -1.75
CA ALA A 476 4.29 11.43 -2.73
C ALA A 476 4.02 10.31 -3.75
N TYR A 477 3.43 9.21 -3.30
CA TYR A 477 3.25 7.99 -4.10
C TYR A 477 1.77 7.67 -4.31
N ARG A 478 0.95 8.65 -4.70
CA ARG A 478 -0.51 8.45 -4.89
C ARG A 478 -0.91 7.58 -6.09
N ASN A 479 0.01 7.34 -7.03
CA ASN A 479 -0.17 6.42 -8.15
C ASN A 479 0.77 5.20 -7.98
N PRO A 480 0.29 3.95 -8.16
CA PRO A 480 -1.07 3.50 -8.50
C PRO A 480 -2.13 3.75 -7.40
N PRO A 481 -3.44 3.52 -7.65
CA PRO A 481 -4.51 3.88 -6.71
C PRO A 481 -4.31 3.35 -5.28
N VAL A 482 -4.57 4.23 -4.31
CA VAL A 482 -4.42 3.99 -2.86
C VAL A 482 -5.70 3.38 -2.29
N ALA A 483 -5.54 2.44 -1.35
CA ALA A 483 -6.64 1.93 -0.55
C ALA A 483 -6.96 2.93 0.58
N HIS A 484 -7.84 3.89 0.29
CA HIS A 484 -8.09 5.06 1.14
C HIS A 484 -8.57 4.70 2.56
N GLY A 485 -9.40 3.68 2.74
CA GLY A 485 -9.87 3.21 4.04
C GLY A 485 -8.73 2.63 4.88
N ASN A 486 -7.80 1.89 4.27
CA ASN A 486 -6.56 1.47 4.92
C ASN A 486 -5.71 2.67 5.36
N LEU A 487 -5.51 3.67 4.48
CA LEU A 487 -4.83 4.91 4.82
C LEU A 487 -5.46 5.58 6.06
N MET A 488 -6.79 5.77 6.03
CA MET A 488 -7.52 6.41 7.12
C MET A 488 -7.38 5.64 8.43
N ARG A 489 -7.51 4.31 8.40
CA ARG A 489 -7.33 3.46 9.58
C ARG A 489 -5.92 3.61 10.14
N ASP A 490 -4.90 3.37 9.31
CA ASP A 490 -3.50 3.33 9.74
C ASP A 490 -3.10 4.68 10.35
N ALA A 491 -3.46 5.77 9.67
CA ALA A 491 -3.19 7.10 10.15
C ALA A 491 -3.89 7.44 11.47
N LYS A 492 -5.17 7.07 11.64
CA LYS A 492 -5.89 7.27 12.91
C LYS A 492 -5.30 6.45 14.05
N LEU A 493 -4.96 5.20 13.79
CA LEU A 493 -4.36 4.30 14.78
C LEU A 493 -3.04 4.87 15.29
N PHE A 494 -2.11 5.20 14.39
CA PHE A 494 -0.80 5.71 14.79
C PHE A 494 -0.86 7.11 15.35
N LYS A 495 -1.76 7.98 14.87
CA LYS A 495 -2.01 9.28 15.52
C LYS A 495 -2.54 9.11 16.94
N THR A 496 -3.40 8.12 17.18
CA THR A 496 -3.91 7.82 18.53
C THR A 496 -2.79 7.32 19.44
N ILE A 497 -1.95 6.39 18.98
CA ILE A 497 -0.80 5.89 19.74
C ILE A 497 0.21 7.02 20.02
N ALA A 498 0.49 7.87 19.04
CA ALA A 498 1.34 9.05 19.20
C ALA A 498 0.80 10.01 20.30
N LEU A 499 -0.50 10.28 20.30
CA LEU A 499 -1.13 11.10 21.33
C LEU A 499 -1.12 10.43 22.71
N MET A 500 -1.21 9.09 22.78
CA MET A 500 -1.02 8.34 24.03
C MET A 500 0.42 8.48 24.56
N HIS A 501 1.42 8.40 23.67
CA HIS A 501 2.82 8.64 24.04
C HIS A 501 3.05 10.06 24.55
N LEU A 502 2.58 11.08 23.80
CA LEU A 502 2.65 12.46 24.23
C LEU A 502 1.94 12.67 25.58
N SER A 503 0.74 12.11 25.75
CA SER A 503 0.00 12.22 27.02
C SER A 503 0.76 11.59 28.19
N LYS A 504 1.37 10.42 27.99
CA LYS A 504 2.20 9.76 29.01
C LYS A 504 3.38 10.61 29.45
N HIS A 505 3.99 11.36 28.53
CA HIS A 505 5.15 12.20 28.81
C HIS A 505 4.78 13.59 29.35
N LEU A 506 3.64 14.14 28.93
CA LEU A 506 3.27 15.53 29.22
C LEU A 506 2.31 15.68 30.40
N LEU A 507 1.33 14.77 30.58
CA LEU A 507 0.35 14.88 31.65
C LEU A 507 0.97 14.89 33.05
N PRO A 508 2.02 14.10 33.37
CA PRO A 508 2.67 14.15 34.67
C PRO A 508 3.32 15.52 35.00
N LEU A 509 3.54 16.38 34.01
CA LEU A 509 4.13 17.71 34.20
C LEU A 509 3.09 18.74 34.67
N VAL A 510 1.79 18.44 34.49
CA VAL A 510 0.69 19.37 34.75
C VAL A 510 0.37 19.42 36.25
N GLN A 511 0.49 20.62 36.82
CA GLN A 511 0.20 20.95 38.21
C GLN A 511 -0.98 21.94 38.23
N LEU A 512 -2.16 21.45 38.62
CA LEU A 512 -3.35 22.28 38.74
C LEU A 512 -3.46 22.87 40.16
N PRO A 513 -3.92 24.13 40.30
CA PRO A 513 -4.48 25.00 39.25
C PRO A 513 -3.45 25.86 38.50
N GLN A 514 -2.16 25.83 38.87
CA GLN A 514 -1.14 26.76 38.35
C GLN A 514 -1.04 26.71 36.82
N ASP A 515 -1.20 25.53 36.23
CA ASP A 515 -1.03 25.31 34.79
C ASP A 515 -2.29 25.49 33.95
N ILE A 516 -3.41 25.95 34.53
CA ILE A 516 -4.65 26.20 33.78
C ILE A 516 -4.41 27.06 32.53
N PRO A 517 -3.65 28.17 32.55
CA PRO A 517 -3.46 28.98 31.35
C PRO A 517 -2.69 28.23 30.25
N GLY A 518 -1.63 27.50 30.60
CA GLY A 518 -0.87 26.69 29.63
C GLY A 518 -1.71 25.56 29.01
N VAL A 519 -2.48 24.87 29.84
CA VAL A 519 -3.43 23.85 29.39
C VAL A 519 -4.50 24.46 28.47
N ALA A 520 -5.06 25.62 28.84
CA ALA A 520 -6.07 26.31 28.04
C ALA A 520 -5.53 26.70 26.65
N LEU A 521 -4.30 27.24 26.56
CA LEU A 521 -3.66 27.57 25.29
C LEU A 521 -3.47 26.32 24.41
N ALA A 522 -3.00 25.21 25.00
CA ALA A 522 -2.86 23.95 24.27
C ALA A 522 -4.21 23.43 23.75
N VAL A 523 -5.26 23.49 24.59
CA VAL A 523 -6.63 23.10 24.22
C VAL A 523 -7.13 23.94 23.03
N VAL A 524 -6.93 25.26 23.03
CA VAL A 524 -7.31 26.12 21.90
C VAL A 524 -6.69 25.65 20.58
N GLY A 525 -5.39 25.36 20.56
CA GLY A 525 -4.72 24.86 19.35
C GLY A 525 -5.26 23.52 18.86
N PHE A 526 -5.48 22.57 19.77
CA PHE A 526 -6.10 21.29 19.42
C PHE A 526 -7.56 21.45 18.95
N SER A 527 -8.33 22.35 19.58
CA SER A 527 -9.70 22.66 19.17
C SER A 527 -9.77 23.21 17.75
N ILE A 528 -8.86 24.11 17.36
CA ILE A 528 -8.75 24.59 15.97
C ILE A 528 -8.57 23.41 15.00
N THR A 529 -7.72 22.44 15.36
CA THR A 529 -7.48 21.26 14.52
C THR A 529 -8.72 20.37 14.39
N ILE A 530 -9.45 20.17 15.49
CA ILE A 530 -10.69 19.39 15.51
C ILE A 530 -11.75 20.09 14.65
N LEU A 531 -11.95 21.39 14.83
CA LEU A 531 -12.90 22.18 14.04
C LEU A 531 -12.54 22.16 12.55
N ALA A 532 -11.25 22.28 12.20
CA ALA A 532 -10.80 22.12 10.83
C ALA A 532 -11.13 20.73 10.26
N THR A 533 -10.91 19.66 11.03
CA THR A 533 -11.26 18.30 10.60
C THR A 533 -12.77 18.14 10.39
N MET A 534 -13.59 18.70 11.29
CA MET A 534 -15.04 18.69 11.17
C MET A 534 -15.53 19.43 9.93
N GLN A 535 -14.94 20.61 9.66
CA GLN A 535 -15.31 21.45 8.53
C GLN A 535 -14.90 20.85 7.18
N LEU A 536 -13.72 20.20 7.12
CA LEU A 536 -13.22 19.56 5.92
C LEU A 536 -13.90 18.19 5.66
N GLY A 537 -14.27 17.50 6.73
CA GLY A 537 -14.74 16.13 6.70
C GLY A 537 -13.61 15.11 6.59
N MET A 538 -13.90 13.86 6.96
CA MET A 538 -12.86 12.83 7.07
C MET A 538 -12.26 12.45 5.71
N VAL A 539 -13.05 12.39 4.64
CA VAL A 539 -12.53 11.99 3.32
C VAL A 539 -11.49 12.98 2.81
N ARG A 540 -11.80 14.29 2.85
CA ARG A 540 -10.85 15.33 2.42
C ARG A 540 -9.66 15.48 3.36
N THR A 541 -9.86 15.29 4.67
CA THR A 541 -8.76 15.28 5.65
C THR A 541 -7.68 14.24 5.32
N TYR A 542 -8.05 13.12 4.70
CA TYR A 542 -7.12 12.04 4.32
C TYR A 542 -6.91 11.97 2.80
N PHE A 543 -6.73 13.13 2.17
CA PHE A 543 -6.37 13.28 0.75
C PHE A 543 -7.42 12.82 -0.26
N GLY A 544 -8.70 12.78 0.12
CA GLY A 544 -9.77 12.35 -0.78
C GLY A 544 -9.83 13.16 -2.09
N SER A 545 -9.48 14.44 -2.08
CA SER A 545 -9.40 15.29 -3.28
C SER A 545 -8.20 14.95 -4.16
N GLU A 546 -7.04 14.81 -3.54
CA GLU A 546 -5.74 14.59 -4.17
C GLU A 546 -5.63 13.17 -4.74
N LEU A 547 -6.36 12.22 -4.15
CA LEU A 547 -6.51 10.85 -4.64
C LEU A 547 -7.65 10.71 -5.66
N GLY A 548 -8.39 11.80 -5.96
CA GLY A 548 -9.44 11.83 -6.98
C GLY A 548 -10.78 11.18 -6.57
N PHE A 549 -11.00 10.95 -5.27
CA PHE A 549 -12.25 10.38 -4.77
C PHE A 549 -13.37 11.41 -4.61
N VAL A 550 -13.02 12.65 -4.30
CA VAL A 550 -13.96 13.78 -4.21
C VAL A 550 -13.43 14.97 -5.01
N LYS A 551 -14.34 15.84 -5.47
CA LYS A 551 -13.93 17.06 -6.18
C LYS A 551 -13.21 18.02 -5.22
N PRO A 552 -12.12 18.69 -5.68
CA PRO A 552 -11.51 19.78 -4.94
C PRO A 552 -12.55 20.87 -4.62
N GLU A 553 -12.54 21.36 -3.39
CA GLU A 553 -13.50 22.36 -2.91
C GLU A 553 -12.79 23.36 -1.99
N TRP A 554 -13.04 24.65 -2.20
CA TRP A 554 -12.58 25.71 -1.31
C TRP A 554 -13.50 25.81 -0.10
N ILE A 555 -12.95 25.57 1.08
CA ILE A 555 -13.72 25.58 2.33
C ILE A 555 -13.79 27.00 2.88
N SER A 556 -14.99 27.58 2.91
CA SER A 556 -15.25 28.95 3.37
C SER A 556 -15.70 29.07 4.83
N GLY A 557 -15.82 27.96 5.55
CA GLY A 557 -16.18 27.95 6.97
C GLY A 557 -14.98 28.07 7.89
N PHE A 558 -15.21 28.53 9.13
CA PHE A 558 -14.17 28.54 10.16
C PHE A 558 -13.70 27.13 10.48
N PRO A 559 -12.38 26.88 10.64
CA PRO A 559 -11.28 27.86 10.65
C PRO A 559 -10.60 28.17 9.31
N TYR A 560 -11.00 27.53 8.21
CA TYR A 560 -10.33 27.67 6.89
C TYR A 560 -10.48 29.06 6.27
N ASN A 561 -11.53 29.81 6.60
CA ASN A 561 -11.71 31.18 6.13
C ASN A 561 -10.78 32.21 6.78
N THR A 562 -10.13 31.86 7.89
CA THR A 562 -9.31 32.80 8.68
C THR A 562 -7.87 32.36 8.79
N ILE A 563 -7.62 31.06 8.95
CA ILE A 563 -6.29 30.51 9.23
C ILE A 563 -5.86 29.65 8.03
N PRO A 564 -4.72 29.94 7.39
CA PRO A 564 -4.17 29.06 6.37
C PRO A 564 -3.69 27.75 7.02
N HIS A 565 -4.00 26.60 6.42
CA HIS A 565 -3.66 25.27 6.95
C HIS A 565 -4.02 25.09 8.45
N PRO A 566 -5.28 25.31 8.85
CA PRO A 566 -5.67 25.40 10.27
C PRO A 566 -5.40 24.11 11.06
N MET A 567 -5.42 22.95 10.40
CA MET A 567 -5.06 21.67 11.02
C MET A 567 -3.61 21.62 11.49
N ILE A 568 -2.69 22.19 10.71
CA ILE A 568 -1.25 22.18 11.01
C ILE A 568 -0.94 23.31 11.98
N VAL A 569 -1.43 24.52 11.70
CA VAL A 569 -1.22 25.69 12.56
C VAL A 569 -1.77 25.46 13.96
N GLY A 570 -2.96 24.86 14.11
CA GLY A 570 -3.53 24.54 15.41
C GLY A 570 -2.65 23.59 16.23
N GLN A 571 -2.11 22.54 15.60
CA GLN A 571 -1.19 21.60 16.25
C GLN A 571 0.12 22.26 16.67
N LEU A 572 0.72 23.07 15.79
CA LEU A 572 1.95 23.80 16.10
C LEU A 572 1.76 24.80 17.23
N PHE A 573 0.62 25.50 17.26
CA PHE A 573 0.28 26.43 18.35
C PHE A 573 0.15 25.69 19.68
N ALA A 574 -0.55 24.54 19.69
CA ALA A 574 -0.70 23.72 20.89
C ALA A 574 0.65 23.23 21.42
N TYR A 575 1.49 22.67 20.56
CA TYR A 575 2.81 22.19 20.96
C TYR A 575 3.77 23.31 21.36
N SER A 576 3.71 24.47 20.70
CA SER A 576 4.51 25.64 21.10
C SER A 576 4.12 26.12 22.49
N SER A 577 2.81 26.12 22.80
CA SER A 577 2.30 26.51 24.11
C SER A 577 2.75 25.52 25.19
N ILE A 578 2.71 24.21 24.90
CA ILE A 578 3.22 23.17 25.79
C ILE A 578 4.72 23.36 26.03
N LEU A 579 5.53 23.53 24.97
CA LEU A 579 6.96 23.73 25.10
C LEU A 579 7.29 24.97 25.93
N LEU A 580 6.66 26.11 25.64
CA LEU A 580 6.94 27.36 26.34
C LEU A 580 6.52 27.31 27.81
N TRP A 581 5.34 26.75 28.11
CA TRP A 581 4.79 26.72 29.46
C TRP A 581 5.48 25.70 30.37
N PHE A 582 5.85 24.55 29.82
CA PHE A 582 6.44 23.44 30.58
C PHE A 582 7.97 23.34 30.43
N LYS A 583 8.64 24.28 29.74
CA LYS A 583 10.07 24.22 29.40
C LYS A 583 10.98 23.82 30.57
N ASP A 584 10.75 24.41 31.75
CA ASP A 584 11.64 24.25 32.91
C ASP A 584 11.43 22.91 33.64
N ARG A 585 10.32 22.22 33.35
CA ARG A 585 9.94 20.92 33.95
C ARG A 585 10.11 19.77 32.96
N MET A 586 10.27 20.06 31.68
CA MET A 586 10.23 19.05 30.64
C MET A 586 11.60 18.38 30.47
N PRO A 587 11.69 17.04 30.58
CA PRO A 587 12.92 16.32 30.26
C PRO A 587 13.30 16.53 28.79
N LEU A 588 14.62 16.51 28.50
CA LEU A 588 15.13 16.69 27.14
C LEU A 588 14.50 15.74 26.12
N GLU A 589 14.25 14.48 26.52
CA GLU A 589 13.58 13.50 25.66
C GLU A 589 12.15 13.92 25.27
N SER A 590 11.42 14.53 26.21
CA SER A 590 10.05 14.99 25.96
C SER A 590 10.05 16.27 25.11
N VAL A 591 11.05 17.14 25.30
CA VAL A 591 11.28 18.30 24.41
C VAL A 591 11.57 17.79 22.99
N ALA A 592 12.47 16.82 22.83
CA ALA A 592 12.80 16.23 21.54
C ALA A 592 11.59 15.55 20.88
N LEU A 593 10.76 14.85 21.65
CA LEU A 593 9.53 14.23 21.16
C LEU A 593 8.56 15.29 20.59
N VAL A 594 8.26 16.34 21.37
CA VAL A 594 7.34 17.42 20.93
C VAL A 594 7.90 18.18 19.73
N CYS A 595 9.19 18.55 19.77
CA CYS A 595 9.87 19.19 18.64
C CYS A 595 9.86 18.29 17.38
N GLY A 596 10.03 16.98 17.53
CA GLY A 596 9.92 16.01 16.44
C GLY A 596 8.52 16.03 15.81
N HIS A 597 7.46 16.07 16.63
CA HIS A 597 6.09 16.17 16.13
C HIS A 597 5.85 17.47 15.36
N MET A 598 6.35 18.59 15.88
CA MET A 598 6.27 19.89 15.20
C MET A 598 7.04 19.87 13.87
N ALA A 599 8.25 19.30 13.86
CA ALA A 599 9.06 19.17 12.65
C ALA A 599 8.34 18.34 11.59
N CYS A 600 7.75 17.19 11.95
CA CYS A 600 6.99 16.37 11.01
C CYS A 600 5.77 17.12 10.44
N TYR A 601 5.05 17.90 11.25
CA TYR A 601 3.93 18.73 10.77
C TYR A 601 4.41 19.81 9.79
N MET A 602 5.49 20.52 10.13
CA MET A 602 6.09 21.53 9.24
C MET A 602 6.56 20.93 7.92
N THR A 603 7.25 19.79 7.98
CA THR A 603 7.68 19.08 6.78
C THR A 603 6.50 18.69 5.91
N HIS A 604 5.44 18.14 6.50
CA HIS A 604 4.27 17.72 5.72
C HIS A 604 3.62 18.92 5.03
N MET A 605 3.48 20.06 5.74
CA MET A 605 2.99 21.31 5.17
C MET A 605 3.87 21.79 4.01
N VAL A 606 5.19 21.80 4.19
CA VAL A 606 6.14 22.21 3.14
C VAL A 606 6.05 21.28 1.94
N GLN A 607 5.93 19.97 2.16
CA GLN A 607 5.69 19.00 1.09
C GLN A 607 4.43 19.39 0.32
N GLU A 608 3.28 19.56 0.99
CA GLU A 608 2.03 19.96 0.36
C GLU A 608 2.19 21.26 -0.43
N MET A 609 2.78 22.31 0.15
CA MET A 609 2.98 23.59 -0.52
C MET A 609 3.91 23.53 -1.74
N MET A 610 4.95 22.69 -1.69
CA MET A 610 5.92 22.55 -2.78
C MET A 610 5.42 21.64 -3.90
N THR A 611 4.54 20.69 -3.58
CA THR A 611 4.01 19.72 -4.53
C THR A 611 2.55 19.95 -4.92
N SER A 612 1.89 21.01 -4.42
CA SER A 612 0.52 21.42 -4.76
C SER A 612 0.35 21.99 -6.18
N SER A 613 1.32 21.80 -7.08
CA SER A 613 1.24 22.17 -8.50
C SER A 613 1.04 20.97 -9.45
N TYR A 614 0.58 19.82 -8.94
CA TYR A 614 0.22 18.64 -9.76
C TYR A 614 -1.22 18.63 -10.23
#